data_AF-A0A9E9C267-F1
#
_entry.id   AF-A0A9E9C267-F1
#
_cell.length_a   1.000
_cell.length_b   1.000
_cell.length_c   1.000
_cell.angle_alpha   90.00
_cell.angle_beta   90.00
_cell.angle_gamma   90.00
#
_symmetry.space_group_name_H-M   'P 1'
#
loop_
_entity.id
_entity.type
_entity.pdbx_description
1 polymer ?
#
loop_
_entity_poly.entity_id
_entity_poly.type
_entity_poly.pdbx_seq_one_letter_code
_entity_poly.pdbx_strand_id
1 'polypeptide(L)'
;MKNLEKKINNKVSLLAYLIAKEISLPHYCYHNNLSIAGNCRVCLIELRNVPKPLVACATNANIAMYSSNIFHDSVLVRKARENILEFLLINHPLDCPVCDQGGDCDLQDQSLYFGFIKRRFYKYKRNVSDKNLGCIVKTVMTRCIHCTRCVRFIREFGGVEELGIFGRGVDSEVGTYMTKSLLSELSGNVIDLCPVGGTLYKKARVGKRSKASVHKNRFFVLFVAFGFGLCLLCRMVVN
;
A
#
# COMPACT_ATOMS: atom_id res chain seq x y z
N MET A 1 20.02 -26.96 -2.68
CA MET A 1 18.97 -26.49 -1.73
C MET A 1 19.42 -26.44 -0.25
N LYS A 2 20.71 -26.43 0.09
CA LYS A 2 21.22 -26.36 1.49
C LYS A 2 22.16 -25.17 1.79
N ASN A 3 22.35 -24.24 0.85
CA ASN A 3 23.37 -23.18 0.97
C ASN A 3 22.84 -21.75 1.14
N LEU A 4 21.53 -21.56 1.38
CA LEU A 4 20.92 -20.23 1.63
C LEU A 4 20.62 -19.95 3.11
N GLU A 5 21.02 -20.85 4.02
CA GLU A 5 20.87 -20.67 5.46
C GLU A 5 22.01 -19.85 6.09
N LYS A 6 23.08 -19.55 5.35
CA LYS A 6 24.25 -18.86 5.91
C LYS A 6 24.33 -17.39 5.48
N LYS A 7 24.20 -16.53 6.50
CA LYS A 7 24.25 -15.05 6.52
C LYS A 7 22.95 -14.33 6.17
N ILE A 8 21.92 -14.57 6.98
CA ILE A 8 20.88 -13.54 7.14
C ILE A 8 21.47 -12.43 7.99
N ASN A 9 21.73 -11.29 7.37
CA ASN A 9 22.04 -10.06 8.10
C ASN A 9 20.92 -9.80 9.11
N ASN A 10 21.28 -9.46 10.36
CA ASN A 10 20.35 -9.21 11.47
C ASN A 10 19.27 -8.13 11.20
N LYS A 11 19.31 -7.46 10.05
CA LYS A 11 18.43 -6.36 9.64
C LYS A 11 17.32 -6.75 8.64
N VAL A 12 17.25 -8.00 8.19
CA VAL A 12 16.23 -8.39 7.20
C VAL A 12 14.89 -8.68 7.89
N SER A 13 13.83 -8.01 7.43
CA SER A 13 12.47 -8.26 7.89
C SER A 13 12.00 -9.64 7.44
N LEU A 14 11.18 -10.28 8.26
CA LEU A 14 10.63 -11.58 7.94
C LEU A 14 9.75 -11.55 6.70
N LEU A 15 9.02 -10.45 6.49
CA LEU A 15 8.24 -10.27 5.27
C LEU A 15 9.13 -10.23 4.02
N ALA A 16 10.23 -9.48 4.03
CA ALA A 16 11.17 -9.45 2.91
C ALA A 16 11.73 -10.85 2.61
N TYR A 17 12.05 -11.60 3.66
CA TYR A 17 12.52 -12.97 3.55
C TYR A 17 11.49 -13.92 2.93
N LEU A 18 10.22 -13.81 3.33
CA LEU A 18 9.14 -14.63 2.80
C LEU A 18 8.84 -14.30 1.32
N ILE A 19 8.87 -13.01 0.96
CA ILE A 19 8.74 -12.56 -0.43
C ILE A 19 9.88 -13.12 -1.29
N ALA A 20 11.12 -13.12 -0.78
CA ALA A 20 12.27 -13.71 -1.49
C ALA A 20 12.15 -15.24 -1.66
N LYS A 21 11.32 -15.90 -0.84
CA LYS A 21 10.96 -17.32 -0.95
C LYS A 21 9.69 -17.57 -1.76
N GLU A 22 9.19 -16.56 -2.47
CA GLU A 22 7.96 -16.63 -3.28
C GLU A 22 6.67 -16.88 -2.47
N ILE A 23 6.73 -16.70 -1.14
CA ILE A 23 5.55 -16.76 -0.27
C ILE A 23 5.00 -15.34 -0.13
N SER A 24 3.90 -15.06 -0.82
CA SER A 24 3.26 -13.75 -0.77
C SER A 24 2.38 -13.60 0.48
N LEU A 25 2.64 -12.56 1.27
CA LEU A 25 1.78 -12.14 2.38
C LEU A 25 1.10 -10.82 2.06
N PRO A 26 -0.18 -10.65 2.44
CA PRO A 26 -0.90 -9.41 2.21
C PRO A 26 -0.30 -8.27 3.05
N HIS A 27 -0.03 -7.14 2.41
CA HIS A 27 0.55 -5.95 3.03
C HIS A 27 0.10 -4.66 2.32
N TYR A 28 0.04 -3.55 3.05
CA TYR A 28 -0.28 -2.21 2.51
C TYR A 28 0.77 -1.15 2.84
N CYS A 29 1.31 -1.13 4.05
CA CYS A 29 2.30 -0.12 4.45
C CYS A 29 3.71 -0.46 4.00
N TYR A 30 3.99 -1.75 3.81
CA TYR A 30 5.33 -2.24 3.52
C TYR A 30 5.67 -2.01 2.05
N HIS A 31 6.92 -1.63 1.80
CA HIS A 31 7.52 -1.53 0.49
C HIS A 31 9.03 -1.73 0.66
N ASN A 32 9.68 -2.49 -0.22
CA ASN A 32 11.06 -2.92 -0.04
C ASN A 32 12.06 -1.76 0.11
N ASN A 33 11.85 -0.67 -0.63
CA ASN A 33 12.77 0.47 -0.66
C ASN A 33 12.46 1.55 0.39
N LEU A 34 11.43 1.34 1.21
CA LEU A 34 10.98 2.30 2.22
C LEU A 34 11.29 1.73 3.61
N SER A 35 11.44 2.59 4.61
CA SER A 35 11.49 2.14 6.02
C SER A 35 10.29 1.28 6.48
N ILE A 36 10.34 0.71 7.67
CA ILE A 36 9.27 -0.14 8.21
C ILE A 36 8.39 0.69 9.14
N ALA A 37 7.06 0.74 8.89
CA ALA A 37 6.11 1.48 9.74
C ALA A 37 5.28 0.56 10.66
N GLY A 38 4.57 -0.42 10.07
CA GLY A 38 3.73 -1.35 10.83
C GLY A 38 2.31 -0.84 11.17
N ASN A 39 1.77 0.13 10.42
CA ASN A 39 0.45 0.72 10.69
C ASN A 39 -0.71 -0.19 10.30
N CYS A 40 -0.64 -0.86 9.14
CA CYS A 40 -1.77 -1.63 8.59
C CYS A 40 -2.03 -2.98 9.27
N ARG A 41 -1.01 -3.58 9.91
CA ARG A 41 -1.08 -4.90 10.59
C ARG A 41 -1.60 -6.09 9.77
N VAL A 42 -1.87 -5.99 8.47
CA VAL A 42 -2.40 -7.12 7.66
C VAL A 42 -1.44 -8.32 7.55
N CYS A 43 -0.13 -8.07 7.61
CA CYS A 43 0.92 -9.08 7.49
C CYS A 43 1.15 -9.91 8.77
N LEU A 44 0.08 -10.21 9.52
CA LEU A 44 0.16 -11.06 10.70
C LEU A 44 0.53 -12.49 10.31
N ILE A 45 1.32 -13.10 11.18
CA ILE A 45 1.76 -14.49 11.14
C ILE A 45 1.70 -15.09 12.53
N GLU A 46 1.61 -16.42 12.59
CA GLU A 46 1.66 -17.17 13.83
C GLU A 46 2.97 -17.95 13.92
N LEU A 47 3.58 -17.91 15.10
CA LEU A 47 4.76 -18.71 15.45
C LEU A 47 4.35 -19.68 16.55
N ARG A 48 4.78 -20.94 16.47
CA ARG A 48 4.39 -21.99 17.43
C ARG A 48 4.69 -21.62 18.90
N ASN A 49 5.75 -20.85 19.14
CA ASN A 49 6.22 -20.55 20.49
C ASN A 49 5.69 -19.22 21.05
N VAL A 50 4.81 -18.52 20.31
CA VAL A 50 4.30 -17.19 20.70
C VAL A 50 2.77 -17.21 20.73
N PRO A 51 2.13 -16.86 21.85
CA PRO A 51 0.67 -16.95 21.99
C PRO A 51 -0.09 -15.87 21.19
N LYS A 52 0.61 -14.82 20.75
CA LYS A 52 0.03 -13.70 20.00
C LYS A 52 0.60 -13.67 18.58
N PRO A 53 -0.22 -13.36 17.56
CA PRO A 53 0.27 -13.24 16.20
C PRO A 53 1.21 -12.03 16.10
N LEU A 54 2.31 -12.22 15.37
CA LEU A 54 3.34 -11.20 15.19
C LEU A 54 3.24 -10.54 13.82
N VAL A 55 3.76 -9.34 13.71
CA VAL A 55 3.75 -8.56 12.47
C VAL A 55 5.00 -8.87 11.63
N ALA A 56 4.83 -9.52 10.47
CA ALA A 56 5.94 -9.98 9.65
C ALA A 56 6.88 -8.84 9.17
N CYS A 57 6.37 -7.63 8.97
CA CYS A 57 7.19 -6.49 8.53
C CYS A 57 8.23 -6.05 9.55
N ALA A 58 7.88 -6.09 10.84
CA ALA A 58 8.70 -5.54 11.92
C ALA A 58 9.50 -6.63 12.63
N THR A 59 9.09 -7.90 12.53
CA THR A 59 9.86 -9.01 13.06
C THR A 59 11.09 -9.30 12.20
N ASN A 60 12.24 -9.45 12.85
CA ASN A 60 13.46 -9.89 12.18
C ASN A 60 13.37 -11.37 11.80
N ALA A 61 13.90 -11.72 10.63
CA ALA A 61 13.85 -13.08 10.11
C ALA A 61 14.56 -14.11 11.03
N ASN A 62 15.66 -13.71 11.69
CA ASN A 62 16.42 -14.59 12.58
C ASN A 62 15.55 -15.13 13.73
N ILE A 63 14.72 -14.28 14.34
CA ILE A 63 13.82 -14.67 15.45
C ILE A 63 12.83 -15.74 14.98
N ALA A 64 12.30 -15.59 13.77
CA ALA A 64 11.34 -16.53 13.22
C ALA A 64 11.96 -17.88 12.84
N MET A 65 13.21 -17.89 12.37
CA MET A 65 13.92 -19.12 12.02
C MET A 65 14.24 -19.99 13.24
N TYR A 66 14.61 -19.39 14.37
CA TYR A 66 14.82 -20.13 15.61
C TYR A 66 13.54 -20.83 16.10
N SER A 67 12.35 -20.31 15.75
CA SER A 67 11.05 -20.87 16.15
C SER A 67 10.54 -22.01 15.24
N SER A 68 11.34 -22.41 14.24
CA SER A 68 11.17 -23.50 13.25
C SER A 68 9.87 -23.61 12.45
N ASN A 69 8.72 -23.10 12.91
CA ASN A 69 7.44 -23.17 12.20
C ASN A 69 6.77 -21.80 12.11
N ILE A 70 6.69 -21.26 10.90
CA ILE A 70 5.94 -20.05 10.56
C ILE A 70 4.63 -20.49 9.91
N PHE A 71 3.50 -20.15 10.54
CA PHE A 71 2.17 -20.40 9.98
C PHE A 71 1.60 -19.10 9.42
N HIS A 72 1.31 -19.09 8.12
CA HIS A 72 0.71 -17.95 7.43
C HIS A 72 -0.80 -18.10 7.21
N ASP A 73 -1.32 -19.33 7.23
CA ASP A 73 -2.72 -19.66 6.96
C ASP A 73 -3.42 -20.40 8.12
N SER A 74 -2.98 -20.15 9.35
CA SER A 74 -3.69 -20.67 10.52
C SER A 74 -5.07 -20.02 10.69
N VAL A 75 -5.96 -20.69 11.42
CA VAL A 75 -7.31 -20.19 11.72
C VAL A 75 -7.25 -18.83 12.43
N LEU A 76 -6.29 -18.66 13.35
CA LEU A 76 -6.08 -17.42 14.09
C LEU A 76 -5.64 -16.28 13.16
N VAL A 77 -4.67 -16.54 12.27
CA VAL A 77 -4.16 -15.53 11.34
C VAL A 77 -5.22 -15.12 10.31
N ARG A 78 -5.96 -16.09 9.77
CA ARG A 78 -7.04 -15.80 8.81
C ARG A 78 -8.11 -14.91 9.45
N LYS A 79 -8.58 -15.27 10.64
CA LYS A 79 -9.55 -14.46 11.39
C LYS A 79 -9.02 -13.07 11.73
N ALA A 80 -7.73 -12.96 12.06
CA ALA A 80 -7.11 -11.67 12.32
C ALA A 80 -7.06 -10.78 11.05
N ARG A 81 -6.71 -11.35 9.89
CA ARG A 81 -6.71 -10.64 8.61
C ARG A 81 -8.11 -10.18 8.21
N GLU A 82 -9.11 -11.05 8.33
CA GLU A 82 -10.52 -10.73 8.07
C GLU A 82 -10.98 -9.53 8.92
N ASN A 83 -10.68 -9.54 10.23
CA ASN A 83 -11.02 -8.44 11.13
C ASN A 83 -10.31 -7.12 10.74
N ILE A 84 -9.02 -7.17 10.41
CA ILE A 84 -8.25 -5.99 10.00
C ILE A 84 -8.83 -5.40 8.72
N LEU A 85 -9.14 -6.23 7.73
CA LEU A 85 -9.76 -5.78 6.48
C LEU A 85 -11.13 -5.16 6.74
N GLU A 86 -11.92 -5.72 7.65
CA GLU A 86 -13.16 -5.09 8.06
C GLU A 86 -12.92 -3.71 8.68
N PHE A 87 -11.95 -3.55 9.58
CA PHE A 87 -11.61 -2.24 10.17
C PHE A 87 -11.20 -1.20 9.12
N LEU A 88 -10.47 -1.62 8.09
CA LEU A 88 -10.10 -0.73 6.98
C LEU A 88 -11.34 -0.32 6.17
N LEU A 89 -12.29 -1.24 5.95
CA LEU A 89 -13.50 -1.00 5.16
C LEU A 89 -14.64 -0.28 5.91
N ILE A 90 -14.60 -0.23 7.25
CA ILE A 90 -15.58 0.51 8.06
C ILE A 90 -15.66 1.98 7.61
N ASN A 91 -14.49 2.62 7.50
CA ASN A 91 -14.38 4.04 7.19
C ASN A 91 -14.11 4.32 5.70
N HIS A 92 -13.84 3.30 4.88
CA HIS A 92 -13.58 3.46 3.45
C HIS A 92 -14.89 3.71 2.67
N PRO A 93 -14.99 4.70 1.78
CA PRO A 93 -16.20 4.97 1.00
C PRO A 93 -16.47 3.87 -0.04
N LEU A 94 -17.71 3.76 -0.52
CA LEU A 94 -18.11 2.79 -1.55
C LEU A 94 -17.92 3.37 -2.96
N ASP A 95 -16.75 3.96 -3.21
CA ASP A 95 -16.47 4.74 -4.41
C ASP A 95 -15.84 3.93 -5.54
N CYS A 96 -15.72 2.61 -5.42
CA CYS A 96 -15.09 1.75 -6.41
C CYS A 96 -15.52 2.00 -7.87
N PRO A 97 -16.80 2.26 -8.23
CA PRO A 97 -17.18 2.52 -9.62
C PRO A 97 -16.66 3.85 -10.17
N VAL A 98 -16.46 4.85 -9.30
CA VAL A 98 -15.98 6.21 -9.63
C VAL A 98 -14.48 6.36 -9.40
N CYS A 99 -13.86 5.43 -8.69
CA CYS A 99 -12.43 5.43 -8.43
C CYS A 99 -11.64 5.08 -9.69
N ASP A 100 -10.66 5.90 -10.05
CA ASP A 100 -9.80 5.68 -11.22
C ASP A 100 -8.90 4.44 -11.07
N GLN A 101 -8.52 4.10 -9.83
CA GLN A 101 -7.82 2.85 -9.50
C GLN A 101 -8.78 1.64 -9.35
N GLY A 102 -10.07 1.81 -9.63
CA GLY A 102 -11.05 0.72 -9.59
C GLY A 102 -10.65 -0.40 -10.55
N GLY A 103 -10.47 -1.60 -10.00
CA GLY A 103 -9.93 -2.75 -10.71
C GLY A 103 -8.49 -3.07 -10.33
N ASP A 104 -7.60 -2.10 -10.15
CA ASP A 104 -6.16 -2.33 -9.84
C ASP A 104 -5.79 -2.05 -8.37
N CYS A 105 -6.78 -1.82 -7.51
CA CYS A 105 -6.54 -1.46 -6.13
C CYS A 105 -6.17 -2.68 -5.27
N ASP A 106 -5.03 -2.61 -4.57
CA ASP A 106 -4.59 -3.65 -3.62
C ASP A 106 -5.64 -3.93 -2.53
N LEU A 107 -6.34 -2.89 -2.07
CA LEU A 107 -7.40 -3.03 -1.06
C LEU A 107 -8.57 -3.84 -1.58
N GLN A 108 -8.94 -3.63 -2.84
CA GLN A 108 -10.01 -4.38 -3.49
C GLN A 108 -9.61 -5.85 -3.69
N ASP A 109 -8.41 -6.10 -4.22
CA ASP A 109 -7.92 -7.44 -4.49
C ASP A 109 -7.77 -8.24 -3.17
N GLN A 110 -7.13 -7.69 -2.15
CA GLN A 110 -6.98 -8.38 -0.85
C GLN A 110 -8.32 -8.57 -0.12
N SER A 111 -9.27 -7.65 -0.25
CA SER A 111 -10.61 -7.83 0.30
C SER A 111 -11.38 -8.95 -0.39
N LEU A 112 -11.13 -9.20 -1.67
CA LEU A 112 -11.74 -10.31 -2.40
C LEU A 112 -11.18 -11.67 -1.92
N TYR A 113 -9.87 -11.74 -1.68
CA TYR A 113 -9.22 -12.99 -1.26
C TYR A 113 -9.37 -13.32 0.22
N PHE A 114 -9.26 -12.31 1.11
CA PHE A 114 -9.18 -12.51 2.57
C PHE A 114 -10.29 -11.81 3.35
N GLY A 115 -11.18 -11.06 2.69
CA GLY A 115 -12.20 -10.25 3.35
C GLY A 115 -13.47 -11.00 3.71
N PHE A 116 -14.29 -10.37 4.56
CA PHE A 116 -15.63 -10.85 4.89
C PHE A 116 -16.62 -10.62 3.73
N ILE A 117 -17.52 -11.58 3.54
CA ILE A 117 -18.59 -11.51 2.54
C ILE A 117 -19.67 -10.47 2.92
N LYS A 118 -19.88 -10.23 4.22
CA LYS A 118 -20.95 -9.35 4.74
C LYS A 118 -20.37 -8.24 5.61
N ARG A 119 -20.89 -7.03 5.45
CA ARG A 119 -20.54 -5.87 6.29
C ARG A 119 -21.39 -5.88 7.56
N ARG A 120 -20.76 -5.75 8.74
CA ARG A 120 -21.48 -5.63 10.03
C ARG A 120 -21.76 -4.19 10.45
N PHE A 121 -21.04 -3.23 9.87
CA PHE A 121 -21.12 -1.82 10.23
C PHE A 121 -22.19 -1.07 9.40
N TYR A 122 -23.13 -0.42 10.08
CA TYR A 122 -24.23 0.32 9.45
C TYR A 122 -24.31 1.81 9.86
N LYS A 123 -23.29 2.34 10.54
CA LYS A 123 -23.26 3.76 10.95
C LYS A 123 -22.68 4.66 9.86
N TYR A 124 -22.84 5.97 10.06
CA TYR A 124 -22.22 6.99 9.20
C TYR A 124 -20.71 6.84 9.16
N LYS A 125 -20.17 6.93 7.94
CA LYS A 125 -18.73 6.90 7.69
C LYS A 125 -18.15 8.30 7.87
N ARG A 126 -16.89 8.37 8.25
CA ARG A 126 -16.16 9.65 8.25
C ARG A 126 -16.01 10.19 6.83
N ASN A 127 -16.04 11.51 6.71
CA ASN A 127 -15.74 12.22 5.48
C ASN A 127 -14.60 13.21 5.76
N VAL A 128 -13.66 13.33 4.84
CA VAL A 128 -12.47 14.17 4.95
C VAL A 128 -12.41 15.06 3.74
N SER A 129 -12.15 16.36 3.93
CA SER A 129 -12.01 17.29 2.82
C SER A 129 -10.78 16.99 1.97
N ASP A 130 -10.92 17.14 0.66
CA ASP A 130 -9.82 16.96 -0.27
C ASP A 130 -8.79 18.08 -0.14
N LYS A 131 -7.50 17.72 -0.20
CA LYS A 131 -6.38 18.65 -0.04
C LYS A 131 -5.71 18.94 -1.37
N ASN A 132 -5.41 20.20 -1.63
CA ASN A 132 -4.73 20.57 -2.86
C ASN A 132 -3.21 20.39 -2.71
N LEU A 133 -2.68 19.26 -3.21
CA LEU A 133 -1.24 18.97 -3.23
C LEU A 133 -0.51 19.49 -4.48
N GLY A 134 -1.21 20.22 -5.36
CA GLY A 134 -0.64 20.87 -6.54
C GLY A 134 -1.34 20.53 -7.85
N CYS A 135 -0.59 20.67 -8.95
CA CYS A 135 -1.12 20.48 -10.31
C CYS A 135 -1.06 19.03 -10.79
N ILE A 136 -0.14 18.22 -10.25
CA ILE A 136 0.10 16.84 -10.71
C ILE A 136 -0.80 15.85 -9.96
N VAL A 137 -0.82 15.96 -8.63
CA VAL A 137 -1.52 15.02 -7.74
C VAL A 137 -2.90 15.57 -7.37
N LYS A 138 -3.95 14.84 -7.73
CA LYS A 138 -5.30 14.98 -7.20
C LYS A 138 -5.42 14.10 -5.97
N THR A 139 -5.97 14.62 -4.88
CA THR A 139 -6.23 13.82 -3.68
C THR A 139 -7.71 13.57 -3.50
N VAL A 140 -8.03 12.38 -2.99
CA VAL A 140 -9.35 12.02 -2.47
C VAL A 140 -9.14 11.40 -1.10
N MET A 141 -9.14 12.23 -0.06
CA MET A 141 -8.62 11.81 1.26
C MET A 141 -9.57 10.88 2.01
N THR A 142 -10.85 10.86 1.64
CA THR A 142 -11.86 9.91 2.13
C THR A 142 -11.46 8.46 1.89
N ARG A 143 -10.76 8.18 0.78
CA ARG A 143 -10.32 6.83 0.39
C ARG A 143 -9.06 6.38 1.12
N CYS A 144 -8.33 7.29 1.76
CA CYS A 144 -7.05 6.98 2.39
C CYS A 144 -7.23 6.08 3.63
N ILE A 145 -6.45 4.98 3.68
CA ILE A 145 -6.40 4.04 4.81
C ILE A 145 -5.29 4.36 5.83
N HIS A 146 -4.68 5.55 5.75
CA HIS A 146 -3.60 5.99 6.66
C HIS A 146 -2.39 5.04 6.71
N CYS A 147 -2.01 4.48 5.56
CA CYS A 147 -0.85 3.60 5.47
C CYS A 147 0.51 4.32 5.59
N THR A 148 0.51 5.65 5.45
CA THR A 148 1.68 6.56 5.55
C THR A 148 2.81 6.29 4.57
N ARG A 149 2.58 5.51 3.51
CA ARG A 149 3.58 5.19 2.49
C ARG A 149 4.00 6.46 1.73
N CYS A 150 3.04 7.32 1.38
CA CYS A 150 3.28 8.60 0.73
C CYS A 150 4.12 9.56 1.58
N VAL A 151 3.77 9.76 2.85
CA VAL A 151 4.51 10.62 3.80
C VAL A 151 5.96 10.19 3.90
N ARG A 152 6.20 8.87 4.03
CA ARG A 152 7.54 8.31 4.19
C ARG A 152 8.34 8.40 2.89
N PHE A 153 7.69 8.23 1.73
CA PHE A 153 8.34 8.39 0.44
C PHE A 153 8.86 9.82 0.23
N ILE A 154 8.04 10.83 0.47
CA ILE A 154 8.48 12.23 0.27
C ILE A 154 9.57 12.60 1.28
N ARG A 155 9.47 12.10 2.52
CA ARG A 155 10.51 12.31 3.53
C ARG A 155 11.85 11.64 3.17
N GLU A 156 11.83 10.38 2.76
CA GLU A 156 13.05 9.58 2.52
C GLU A 156 13.69 9.86 1.15
N PHE A 157 12.88 9.95 0.09
CA PHE A 157 13.36 10.13 -1.29
C PHE A 157 13.20 11.55 -1.80
N GLY A 158 12.11 12.22 -1.43
CA GLY A 158 11.88 13.60 -1.83
C GLY A 158 12.74 14.61 -1.06
N GLY A 159 13.25 14.24 0.12
CA GLY A 159 14.01 15.13 1.00
C GLY A 159 13.19 16.32 1.55
N VAL A 160 11.87 16.29 1.37
CA VAL A 160 10.96 17.38 1.72
C VAL A 160 9.96 16.88 2.76
N GLU A 161 9.85 17.58 3.89
CA GLU A 161 8.94 17.20 4.99
C GLU A 161 7.60 17.97 4.93
N GLU A 162 7.02 18.11 3.73
CA GLU A 162 5.75 18.83 3.53
C GLU A 162 4.52 17.97 3.83
N LEU A 163 4.56 16.67 3.50
CA LEU A 163 3.49 15.73 3.83
C LEU A 163 3.65 15.19 5.24
N GLY A 164 2.53 15.16 5.97
CA GLY A 164 2.44 14.57 7.30
C GLY A 164 1.08 13.91 7.55
N ILE A 165 0.94 13.37 8.76
CA ILE A 165 -0.35 12.99 9.33
C ILE A 165 -0.70 14.03 10.39
N PHE A 166 -1.90 14.57 10.30
CA PHE A 166 -2.46 15.47 11.29
C PHE A 166 -3.61 14.79 12.02
N GLY A 167 -3.92 15.28 13.22
CA GLY A 167 -4.96 14.70 14.07
C GLY A 167 -4.56 13.37 14.70
N ARG A 168 -5.50 12.77 15.43
CA ARG A 168 -5.34 11.48 16.12
C ARG A 168 -6.62 10.66 15.99
N GLY A 169 -6.48 9.34 15.98
CA GLY A 169 -7.63 8.43 15.94
C GLY A 169 -8.35 8.43 14.58
N VAL A 170 -9.68 8.53 14.61
CA VAL A 170 -10.52 8.46 13.40
C VAL A 170 -10.41 9.74 12.56
N ASP A 171 -10.17 10.87 13.22
CA ASP A 171 -10.03 12.19 12.60
C ASP A 171 -8.60 12.47 12.13
N SER A 172 -7.77 11.42 12.04
CA SER A 172 -6.47 11.54 11.40
C SER A 172 -6.61 11.80 9.91
N GLU A 173 -5.76 12.69 9.39
CA GLU A 173 -5.73 13.10 7.99
C GLU A 173 -4.30 13.16 7.48
N VAL A 174 -4.05 12.58 6.32
CA VAL A 174 -2.77 12.75 5.62
C VAL A 174 -2.84 14.04 4.78
N GLY A 175 -1.74 14.78 4.64
CA GLY A 175 -1.69 15.94 3.75
C GLY A 175 -0.62 16.96 4.15
N THR A 176 -0.77 18.18 3.65
CA THR A 176 -0.05 19.37 4.10
C THR A 176 -0.91 20.14 5.12
N TYR A 177 -0.28 20.78 6.11
CA TYR A 177 -1.02 21.56 7.13
C TYR A 177 -1.51 22.89 6.55
N MET A 178 -0.59 23.60 5.88
CA MET A 178 -0.91 24.76 5.06
C MET A 178 -1.17 24.31 3.62
N THR A 179 -1.92 25.11 2.84
CA THR A 179 -2.16 24.88 1.41
C THR A 179 -0.88 25.13 0.58
N LYS A 180 0.15 24.31 0.82
CA LYS A 180 1.38 24.24 0.04
C LYS A 180 1.26 23.12 -0.98
N SER A 181 1.68 23.41 -2.21
CA SER A 181 1.84 22.41 -3.26
C SER A 181 3.12 21.62 -3.05
N LEU A 182 3.12 20.34 -3.40
CA LEU A 182 4.34 19.53 -3.40
C LEU A 182 5.24 19.99 -4.55
N LEU A 183 6.39 20.56 -4.20
CA LEU A 183 7.36 21.08 -5.17
C LEU A 183 8.44 20.06 -5.55
N SER A 184 8.47 18.89 -4.92
CA SER A 184 9.46 17.85 -5.24
C SER A 184 9.29 17.32 -6.66
N GLU A 185 10.40 17.17 -7.39
CA GLU A 185 10.45 16.60 -8.75
C GLU A 185 9.85 15.19 -8.82
N LEU A 186 10.02 14.41 -7.74
CA LEU A 186 9.54 13.03 -7.60
C LEU A 186 8.10 12.93 -7.05
N SER A 187 7.38 14.05 -6.91
CA SER A 187 6.02 14.09 -6.33
C SER A 187 5.02 13.21 -7.09
N GLY A 188 5.21 13.04 -8.41
CA GLY A 188 4.35 12.20 -9.25
C GLY A 188 4.37 10.72 -8.86
N ASN A 189 5.49 10.22 -8.34
CA ASN A 189 5.66 8.80 -8.00
C ASN A 189 4.82 8.40 -6.78
N VAL A 190 4.35 9.36 -5.97
CA VAL A 190 3.49 9.13 -4.82
C VAL A 190 2.18 8.42 -5.22
N ILE A 191 1.70 8.65 -6.45
CA ILE A 191 0.48 8.06 -6.98
C ILE A 191 0.63 6.55 -7.16
N ASP A 192 1.75 6.11 -7.73
CA ASP A 192 2.04 4.69 -7.97
C ASP A 192 2.30 3.94 -6.67
N LEU A 193 2.87 4.62 -5.67
CA LEU A 193 3.09 4.02 -4.36
C LEU A 193 1.77 3.78 -3.60
N CYS A 194 0.70 4.51 -3.90
CA CYS A 194 -0.51 4.43 -3.08
C CYS A 194 -1.26 3.11 -3.33
N PRO A 195 -1.48 2.28 -2.30
CA PRO A 195 -2.21 1.01 -2.44
C PRO A 195 -3.72 1.19 -2.70
N VAL A 196 -4.22 2.43 -2.55
CA VAL A 196 -5.62 2.80 -2.65
C VAL A 196 -5.73 4.09 -3.45
N GLY A 197 -6.90 4.34 -4.06
CA GLY A 197 -7.15 5.52 -4.90
C GLY A 197 -7.29 6.84 -4.15
N GLY A 198 -6.47 7.06 -3.12
CA GLY A 198 -6.44 8.30 -2.33
C GLY A 198 -5.56 9.39 -2.96
N THR A 199 -4.57 9.01 -3.78
CA THR A 199 -3.75 9.95 -4.57
C THR A 199 -3.79 9.49 -6.02
N LEU A 200 -4.19 10.40 -6.92
CA LEU A 200 -4.46 10.13 -8.33
C LEU A 200 -3.80 11.19 -9.20
N TYR A 201 -3.59 10.91 -10.49
CA TYR A 201 -3.16 11.94 -11.43
C TYR A 201 -4.31 12.90 -11.74
N LYS A 202 -4.07 14.21 -11.60
CA LYS A 202 -5.10 15.24 -11.85
C LYS A 202 -5.59 15.27 -13.31
N LYS A 203 -4.73 14.87 -14.26
CA LYS A 203 -5.03 14.79 -15.70
C LYS A 203 -5.51 13.43 -16.18
N ALA A 204 -5.63 12.41 -15.32
CA ALA A 204 -6.21 11.13 -15.73
C ALA A 204 -7.70 11.34 -16.03
N ARG A 205 -8.11 11.13 -17.29
CA ARG A 205 -9.52 11.23 -17.69
C ARG A 205 -10.28 10.04 -17.11
N VAL A 206 -11.40 10.33 -16.45
CA VAL A 206 -12.42 9.36 -16.04
C VAL A 206 -12.82 8.54 -17.27
N GLY A 207 -12.51 7.23 -17.30
CA GLY A 207 -12.89 6.33 -18.39
C GLY A 207 -11.83 5.32 -18.87
N LYS A 208 -10.56 5.42 -18.43
CA LYS A 208 -9.52 4.43 -18.74
C LYS A 208 -9.33 3.43 -17.59
N ARG A 209 -10.16 2.38 -17.54
CA ARG A 209 -9.95 1.21 -16.66
C ARG A 209 -8.82 0.33 -17.21
N SER A 210 -7.95 -0.13 -16.33
CA SER A 210 -6.65 -0.74 -16.66
C SER A 210 -6.69 -2.26 -16.88
N LYS A 211 -7.62 -2.99 -16.26
CA LYS A 211 -7.61 -4.48 -16.30
C LYS A 211 -8.23 -5.13 -17.54
N ALA A 212 -9.01 -4.44 -18.37
CA ALA A 212 -9.76 -5.10 -19.46
C ALA A 212 -9.25 -4.85 -20.89
N SER A 213 -8.39 -3.85 -21.16
CA SER A 213 -8.04 -3.50 -22.56
C SER A 213 -6.76 -2.69 -22.73
N VAL A 214 -5.75 -2.87 -21.87
CA VAL A 214 -4.50 -2.08 -21.96
C VAL A 214 -3.30 -3.00 -22.12
N HIS A 215 -2.59 -2.86 -23.25
CA HIS A 215 -1.34 -3.56 -23.50
C HIS A 215 -0.21 -2.81 -22.78
N LYS A 216 0.60 -3.53 -22.00
CA LYS A 216 1.74 -2.98 -21.25
C LYS A 216 3.00 -3.14 -22.08
N ASN A 217 3.44 -2.06 -22.73
CA ASN A 217 4.73 -2.06 -23.42
C ASN A 217 5.78 -1.43 -22.50
N ARG A 218 6.92 -2.12 -22.32
CA ARG A 218 8.07 -1.55 -21.62
C ARG A 218 8.90 -0.76 -22.61
N PHE A 219 9.09 0.52 -22.35
CA PHE A 219 9.95 1.40 -23.12
C PHE A 219 11.00 2.01 -22.19
N PHE A 220 12.22 2.16 -22.68
CA PHE A 220 13.19 3.01 -22.02
C PHE A 220 12.96 4.45 -22.43
N VAL A 221 12.74 5.33 -21.46
CA VAL A 221 12.54 6.75 -21.70
C VAL A 221 13.81 7.50 -21.30
N LEU A 222 14.44 8.12 -22.28
CA LEU A 222 15.66 8.90 -22.13
C LEU A 222 15.32 10.38 -21.83
N PHE A 223 14.52 10.64 -20.78
CA PHE A 223 14.19 12.03 -20.40
C PHE A 223 15.28 12.70 -19.56
N VAL A 224 16.11 11.89 -18.90
CA VAL A 224 17.31 12.28 -18.18
C VAL A 224 18.37 11.23 -18.52
N ALA A 225 19.66 11.59 -18.55
CA ALA A 225 20.78 10.69 -18.87
C ALA A 225 20.86 9.40 -18.03
N PHE A 226 19.97 9.25 -17.03
CA PHE A 226 19.82 8.08 -16.17
C PHE A 226 19.02 6.91 -16.77
N GLY A 227 18.37 7.07 -17.92
CA GLY A 227 17.70 5.96 -18.62
C GLY A 227 16.66 5.23 -17.75
N PHE A 228 15.53 5.87 -17.48
CA PHE A 228 14.47 5.26 -16.67
C PHE A 228 13.63 4.27 -17.49
N GLY A 229 13.39 3.08 -16.93
CA GLY A 229 12.44 2.12 -17.49
C GLY A 229 11.01 2.58 -17.22
N LEU A 230 10.26 2.94 -18.27
CA LEU A 230 8.87 3.36 -18.17
C LEU A 230 7.95 2.28 -18.76
N CYS A 231 6.84 2.00 -18.08
CA CYS A 231 5.78 1.17 -18.65
C CYS A 231 4.70 2.07 -19.26
N LEU A 232 4.62 2.10 -20.59
CA LEU A 232 3.58 2.84 -21.29
C LEU A 232 2.32 1.97 -21.39
N LEU A 233 1.22 2.50 -20.85
CA LEU A 233 -0.12 1.93 -20.92
C LEU A 233 -0.81 2.44 -22.20
N CYS A 234 -0.66 1.72 -23.31
CA CYS A 234 -1.34 2.03 -24.57
C CYS A 234 -2.68 1.28 -24.63
N ARG A 235 -3.76 2.04 -24.79
CA ARG A 235 -5.09 1.49 -25.10
C ARG A 235 -5.26 1.58 -26.61
N MET A 236 -5.29 0.44 -27.29
CA MET A 236 -5.71 0.40 -28.69
C MET A 236 -7.17 0.85 -28.74
N VAL A 237 -7.41 2.00 -29.36
CA VAL A 237 -8.75 2.37 -29.80
C VAL A 237 -8.98 1.50 -31.04
N VAL A 238 -9.64 0.36 -30.85
CA VAL A 238 -10.15 -0.43 -31.99
C VAL A 238 -11.30 0.40 -32.54
N ASN A 239 -11.08 0.99 -33.72
CA ASN A 239 -12.14 1.62 -34.51
C ASN A 239 -13.03 0.53 -35.12
#